data_AF-A0A2H6MVM6-F1
#
_entry.id   AF-A0A2H6MVM6-F1
#
_cell.length_a   1.000
_cell.length_b   1.000
_cell.length_c   1.000
_cell.angle_alpha   90.00
_cell.angle_beta   90.00
_cell.angle_gamma   90.00
#
_symmetry.space_group_name_H-M   'P 1'
#
loop_
_entity.id
_entity.type
_entity.pdbx_description
1 polymer ?
#
loop_
_entity_poly.entity_id
_entity_poly.type
_entity_poly.pdbx_seq_one_letter_code
_entity_poly.pdbx_strand_id
1 'polypeptide(L)'
;EEVILGLSWLDKWKPHIWWEGGFRKVRMPLGPFPEEHTDNISKEKVQEETSKTMVEQESSQIPLIYHDLLDVFSEQKCEELPPHRHTDCAIELIPGTVLPKPRMYAMTPAEMAEMRKFIDKNLRRGFIRPGKA
;
A
#
# COMPACT_ATOMS: atom_id res chain seq x y z
N GLU A 1 26.33 -4.51 7.45
CA GLU A 1 24.86 -4.36 7.42
C GLU A 1 24.39 -3.93 8.79
N GLU A 2 23.55 -2.90 8.86
CA GLU A 2 22.93 -2.45 10.11
C GLU A 2 21.65 -3.26 10.33
N VAL A 3 21.51 -3.86 11.51
CA VAL A 3 20.29 -4.59 11.88
C VAL A 3 19.45 -3.69 12.78
N ILE A 4 18.27 -3.29 12.31
CA ILE A 4 17.30 -2.51 13.09
C ILE A 4 16.29 -3.48 13.71
N LEU A 5 16.33 -3.62 15.02
CA LEU A 5 15.38 -4.43 15.79
C LEU A 5 14.29 -3.51 16.35
N GLY A 6 13.03 -3.77 16.01
CA GLY A 6 11.88 -2.97 16.45
C GLY A 6 11.54 -3.14 17.94
N LEU A 7 10.74 -2.22 18.48
CA LEU A 7 10.30 -2.24 19.90
C LEU A 7 9.49 -3.50 20.24
N SER A 8 8.58 -3.92 19.36
CA SER A 8 7.80 -5.15 19.53
C SER A 8 8.67 -6.39 19.64
N TRP A 9 9.82 -6.39 18.95
CA TRP A 9 10.79 -7.47 19.02
C TRP A 9 11.54 -7.45 20.37
N LEU A 10 11.95 -6.27 20.85
CA LEU A 10 12.61 -6.14 22.15
C LEU A 10 11.70 -6.54 23.31
N ASP A 11 10.42 -6.17 23.27
CA ASP A 11 9.44 -6.53 24.30
C ASP A 11 9.17 -8.03 24.35
N LYS A 12 9.10 -8.70 23.19
CA LYS A 12 8.90 -10.15 23.10
C LYS A 12 10.08 -10.93 23.67
N TRP A 13 11.30 -10.50 23.35
CA TRP A 13 12.50 -11.30 23.64
C TRP A 13 13.26 -10.88 24.90
N LYS A 14 12.97 -9.68 25.44
CA LYS A 14 13.61 -9.09 26.64
C LYS A 14 15.12 -9.37 26.72
N PRO A 15 15.90 -9.06 25.66
CA PRO A 15 17.33 -9.34 25.65
C PRO A 15 18.06 -8.50 26.69
N HIS A 16 19.17 -9.02 27.20
CA HIS A 16 20.06 -8.23 28.03
C HIS A 16 21.02 -7.44 27.13
N ILE A 17 20.93 -6.10 27.17
CA ILE A 17 21.72 -5.19 26.35
C ILE A 17 22.65 -4.39 27.27
N TRP A 18 23.94 -4.34 26.94
CA TRP A 18 24.92 -3.53 27.67
C TRP A 18 26.02 -3.02 26.73
N TRP A 19 26.73 -1.97 27.17
CA TRP A 19 27.85 -1.34 26.45
C TRP A 19 29.19 -1.74 27.05
N GLU A 20 30.12 -2.15 26.19
CA GLU A 20 31.47 -2.53 26.58
C GLU A 20 32.45 -2.24 25.42
N GLY A 21 33.54 -1.52 25.71
CA GLY A 21 34.59 -1.24 24.72
C GLY A 21 34.14 -0.42 23.51
N GLY A 22 33.08 0.39 23.64
CA GLY A 22 32.49 1.16 22.52
C GLY A 22 31.57 0.35 21.61
N PHE A 23 31.32 -0.93 21.91
CA PHE A 23 30.47 -1.81 21.13
C PHE A 23 29.15 -2.12 21.82
N ARG A 24 28.16 -2.38 20.97
CA ARG A 24 26.83 -2.81 21.37
C ARG A 24 26.77 -4.33 21.57
N LYS A 25 26.58 -4.80 22.81
CA LYS A 25 26.48 -6.23 23.14
C LYS A 25 25.04 -6.61 23.49
N VAL A 26 24.59 -7.75 22.96
CA VAL A 26 23.25 -8.28 23.18
C VAL A 26 23.38 -9.75 23.56
N ARG A 27 22.76 -10.16 24.67
CA ARG A 27 22.64 -11.58 25.07
C ARG A 27 21.18 -11.99 25.01
N MET A 28 20.91 -13.02 24.22
CA MET A 28 19.62 -13.70 24.20
C MET A 28 19.66 -14.86 25.20
N PRO A 29 18.63 -15.06 26.03
CA PRO A 29 18.49 -16.31 26.76
C PRO A 29 18.23 -17.42 25.73
N LEU A 30 19.14 -18.39 25.60
CA LEU A 30 18.84 -19.65 24.90
C LEU A 30 17.88 -20.46 25.80
N GLY A 31 16.59 -20.15 25.71
CA GLY A 31 15.49 -20.82 26.40
C GLY A 31 14.27 -20.88 25.50
N PRO A 32 13.23 -21.65 25.86
CA PRO A 32 12.05 -21.84 25.00
C PRO A 32 11.38 -20.50 24.70
N PHE A 33 10.83 -20.39 23.49
CA PHE A 33 10.13 -19.22 22.99
C PHE A 33 9.10 -18.70 24.01
N PRO A 34 8.95 -17.38 24.22
CA PRO A 34 7.88 -16.86 25.06
C PRO A 34 6.51 -17.25 24.47
N GLU A 35 5.65 -17.85 25.28
CA GLU A 35 4.29 -18.26 24.89
C GLU A 35 3.45 -17.04 24.48
N GLU A 36 2.71 -17.18 23.38
CA GLU A 36 1.86 -16.11 22.84
C GLU A 36 0.57 -16.00 23.65
N HIS A 37 0.40 -14.86 24.35
CA HIS A 37 -0.84 -14.53 25.02
C HIS A 37 -1.80 -13.90 24.00
N THR A 38 -2.86 -14.62 23.61
CA THR A 38 -3.92 -14.11 22.74
C THR A 38 -5.05 -13.54 23.57
N ASP A 39 -5.08 -12.21 23.71
CA ASP A 39 -6.20 -11.53 24.34
C ASP A 39 -7.34 -11.38 23.31
N ASN A 40 -8.44 -12.08 23.60
CA ASN A 40 -9.68 -12.08 22.84
C ASN A 40 -10.35 -10.70 22.91
N ILE A 41 -10.51 -10.02 21.77
CA ILE A 41 -11.43 -8.89 21.62
C ILE A 41 -12.58 -9.28 20.69
N SER A 42 -13.77 -9.20 21.28
CA SER A 42 -15.08 -9.60 20.79
C SER A 42 -15.44 -8.97 19.44
N LYS A 43 -15.93 -9.83 18.53
CA LYS A 43 -16.52 -9.44 17.24
C LYS A 43 -17.90 -8.84 17.45
N GLU A 44 -18.11 -7.59 17.04
CA GLU A 44 -19.43 -7.09 16.68
C GLU A 44 -19.57 -7.01 15.16
N LYS A 45 -20.76 -7.42 14.71
CA LYS A 45 -21.13 -7.80 13.36
C LYS A 45 -21.86 -6.62 12.74
N VAL A 46 -21.37 -6.09 11.62
CA VAL A 46 -22.17 -5.23 10.73
C VAL A 46 -22.22 -5.87 9.35
N GLN A 47 -23.45 -5.96 8.86
CA GLN A 47 -23.90 -6.69 7.69
C GLN A 47 -23.90 -5.74 6.49
N GLU A 48 -23.17 -6.07 5.43
CA GLU A 48 -23.45 -5.51 4.11
C GLU A 48 -23.24 -6.60 3.06
N GLU A 49 -24.36 -7.11 2.57
CA GLU A 49 -24.49 -8.24 1.67
C GLU A 49 -24.63 -7.75 0.24
N THR A 50 -23.53 -7.47 -0.47
CA THR A 50 -23.57 -7.45 -1.95
C THR A 50 -22.22 -7.67 -2.67
N SER A 51 -21.23 -8.31 -2.03
CA SER A 51 -19.91 -8.56 -2.65
C SER A 51 -19.18 -9.80 -2.09
N LYS A 52 -19.90 -10.83 -1.65
CA LYS A 52 -19.28 -11.98 -0.95
C LYS A 52 -18.48 -12.95 -1.83
N THR A 53 -18.59 -12.90 -3.15
CA THR A 53 -18.04 -14.00 -3.99
C THR A 53 -16.60 -13.78 -4.47
N MET A 54 -16.02 -12.58 -4.33
CA MET A 54 -14.64 -12.30 -4.78
C MET A 54 -13.64 -12.12 -3.62
N VAL A 55 -14.10 -11.68 -2.45
CA VAL A 55 -13.22 -11.33 -1.30
C VAL A 55 -12.61 -12.56 -0.61
N GLU A 56 -13.26 -13.73 -0.67
CA GLU A 56 -12.76 -14.94 0.00
C GLU A 56 -11.46 -15.48 -0.62
N GLN A 57 -11.24 -15.31 -1.93
CA GLN A 57 -10.04 -15.83 -2.60
C GLN A 57 -8.79 -15.00 -2.28
N GLU A 58 -8.90 -13.67 -2.19
CA GLU A 58 -7.78 -12.76 -1.95
C GLU A 58 -7.28 -12.86 -0.49
N SER A 59 -8.18 -13.03 0.46
CA SER A 59 -7.84 -13.16 1.89
C SER A 59 -6.93 -14.34 2.23
N SER A 60 -6.92 -15.39 1.39
CA SER A 60 -6.09 -16.59 1.58
C SER A 60 -4.62 -16.38 1.21
N GLN A 61 -4.32 -15.38 0.36
CA GLN A 61 -2.95 -15.05 -0.04
C GLN A 61 -2.32 -13.97 0.85
N ILE A 62 -3.14 -13.27 1.64
CA ILE A 62 -2.73 -12.15 2.47
C ILE A 62 -2.43 -12.68 3.89
N PRO A 63 -1.23 -12.42 4.44
CA PRO A 63 -0.90 -12.79 5.82
C PRO A 63 -1.91 -12.24 6.84
N LEU A 64 -2.21 -13.03 7.88
CA LEU A 64 -3.19 -12.70 8.93
C LEU A 64 -2.96 -11.32 9.58
N ILE A 65 -1.71 -10.87 9.66
CA ILE A 65 -1.34 -9.57 10.25
C ILE A 65 -1.88 -8.37 9.46
N TYR A 66 -2.27 -8.56 8.20
CA TYR A 66 -2.82 -7.51 7.33
C TYR A 66 -4.32 -7.68 7.05
N HIS A 67 -4.99 -8.57 7.80
CA HIS A 67 -6.42 -8.82 7.60
C HIS A 67 -7.30 -7.63 7.99
N ASP A 68 -6.78 -6.71 8.79
CA ASP A 68 -7.38 -5.40 9.07
C ASP A 68 -7.34 -4.46 7.85
N LEU A 69 -6.42 -4.68 6.92
CA LEU A 69 -6.21 -3.89 5.71
C LEU A 69 -6.65 -4.60 4.42
N LEU A 70 -7.49 -5.65 4.51
CA LEU A 70 -7.98 -6.39 3.33
C LEU A 70 -8.56 -5.46 2.26
N ASP A 71 -9.13 -4.35 2.68
CA ASP A 71 -9.72 -3.36 1.81
C ASP A 71 -8.76 -2.74 0.80
N VAL A 72 -7.49 -2.57 1.21
CA VAL A 72 -6.41 -2.00 0.41
C VAL A 72 -5.99 -2.96 -0.71
N PHE A 73 -6.27 -4.25 -0.56
CA PHE A 73 -5.93 -5.28 -1.54
C PHE A 73 -7.04 -5.53 -2.55
N SER A 74 -8.23 -4.93 -2.37
CA SER A 74 -9.35 -5.10 -3.30
C SER A 74 -9.06 -4.42 -4.64
N GLU A 75 -9.01 -5.20 -5.73
CA GLU A 75 -8.82 -4.65 -7.08
C GLU A 75 -9.94 -3.66 -7.44
N GLN A 76 -11.18 -3.94 -7.04
CA GLN A 76 -12.34 -3.08 -7.31
C GLN A 76 -12.18 -1.71 -6.66
N LYS A 77 -11.78 -1.65 -5.38
CA LYS A 77 -11.55 -0.38 -4.68
C LYS A 77 -10.37 0.39 -5.22
N CYS A 78 -9.38 -0.30 -5.79
CA CYS A 78 -8.27 0.33 -6.50
C CYS A 78 -8.69 0.98 -7.83
N GLU A 79 -9.90 0.70 -8.35
CA GLU A 79 -10.42 1.36 -9.55
C GLU A 79 -11.09 2.71 -9.28
N GLU A 80 -11.23 3.11 -8.02
CA GLU A 80 -11.89 4.37 -7.62
C GLU A 80 -10.85 5.42 -7.18
N LEU A 81 -11.04 6.66 -7.63
CA LEU A 81 -10.21 7.77 -7.13
C LEU A 81 -10.68 8.16 -5.72
N PRO A 82 -9.74 8.47 -4.82
CA PRO A 82 -10.10 9.05 -3.53
C PRO A 82 -10.84 10.38 -3.73
N PRO A 83 -11.76 10.74 -2.82
CA PRO A 83 -12.50 11.99 -2.90
C PRO A 83 -11.56 13.19 -2.81
N HIS A 84 -11.90 14.26 -3.52
CA HIS A 84 -11.20 15.55 -3.43
C HIS A 84 -11.13 16.03 -1.99
N ARG A 85 -9.96 16.57 -1.60
CA ARG A 85 -9.71 17.06 -0.23
C ARG A 85 -9.48 18.57 -0.27
N HIS A 86 -9.44 19.19 0.91
CA HIS A 86 -9.11 20.62 1.04
C HIS A 86 -7.69 20.93 0.51
N THR A 87 -6.80 19.94 0.54
CA THR A 87 -5.45 20.01 -0.02
C THR A 87 -5.35 19.01 -1.17
N ASP A 88 -5.52 19.50 -2.38
CA ASP A 88 -5.15 18.75 -3.58
C ASP A 88 -3.72 19.16 -4.01
N CYS A 89 -3.00 18.24 -4.67
CA CYS A 89 -1.66 18.52 -5.17
C CYS A 89 -1.71 19.53 -6.32
N ALA A 90 -1.40 20.79 -6.04
CA ALA A 90 -1.26 21.83 -7.05
C ALA A 90 0.10 21.73 -7.76
N ILE A 91 0.12 22.00 -9.07
CA ILE A 91 1.34 22.19 -9.85
C ILE A 91 1.56 23.70 -9.99
N GLU A 92 2.49 24.26 -9.22
CA GLU A 92 2.83 25.68 -9.28
C GLU A 92 3.75 25.96 -10.48
N LEU A 93 3.30 26.81 -11.39
CA LEU A 93 4.08 27.21 -12.56
C LEU A 93 4.91 28.45 -12.24
N ILE A 94 6.16 28.47 -12.70
CA ILE A 94 7.01 29.66 -12.62
C ILE A 94 6.42 30.72 -13.56
N PRO A 95 6.17 31.97 -13.09
CA PRO A 95 5.62 33.03 -13.92
C PRO A 95 6.45 33.28 -15.19
N GLY A 96 5.77 33.42 -16.33
CA GLY A 96 6.42 33.67 -17.62
C GLY A 96 7.00 32.44 -18.32
N THR A 97 6.86 31.23 -17.74
CA THR A 97 7.28 30.00 -18.41
C THR A 97 6.29 29.56 -19.49
N VAL A 98 6.84 29.10 -20.61
CA VAL A 98 6.06 28.51 -21.71
C VAL A 98 5.99 27.02 -21.49
N LEU A 99 4.78 26.45 -21.48
CA LEU A 99 4.60 25.01 -21.37
C LEU A 99 5.22 24.29 -22.58
N PRO A 100 5.99 23.21 -22.36
CA PRO A 100 6.56 22.45 -23.45
C PRO A 100 5.44 21.79 -24.25
N LYS A 101 5.47 21.92 -25.59
CA LYS A 101 4.59 21.17 -26.48
C LYS A 101 5.19 19.79 -26.73
N PRO A 102 4.59 18.71 -26.20
CA PRO A 102 5.14 17.37 -26.38
C PRO A 102 5.05 16.94 -27.84
N ARG A 103 6.07 16.21 -28.32
CA ARG A 103 6.00 15.49 -29.60
C ARG A 103 5.44 14.09 -29.34
N MET A 104 4.59 13.61 -30.23
CA MET A 104 4.11 12.24 -30.16
C MET A 104 5.19 11.29 -30.70
N TYR A 105 5.51 10.25 -29.93
CA TYR A 105 6.40 9.18 -30.41
C TYR A 105 5.67 8.31 -31.43
N ALA A 106 6.42 7.77 -32.39
CA ALA A 106 5.90 6.76 -33.29
C ALA A 106 5.68 5.46 -32.52
N MET A 107 4.50 4.86 -32.68
CA MET A 107 4.13 3.58 -32.07
C MET A 107 3.80 2.58 -33.17
N THR A 108 4.15 1.33 -32.95
CA THR A 108 3.73 0.21 -33.78
C THR A 108 2.22 -0.02 -33.66
N PRO A 109 1.58 -0.73 -34.61
CA PRO A 109 0.15 -1.03 -34.53
C PRO A 109 -0.25 -1.78 -33.25
N ALA A 110 0.61 -2.68 -32.75
CA ALA A 110 0.36 -3.42 -31.51
C ALA A 110 0.40 -2.51 -30.27
N GLU A 111 1.42 -1.65 -30.17
CA GLU A 111 1.53 -0.66 -29.08
C GLU A 111 0.36 0.32 -29.10
N MET A 112 -0.04 0.79 -30.28
CA MET A 112 -1.19 1.69 -30.42
C MET A 112 -2.49 1.03 -29.96
N ALA A 113 -2.68 -0.26 -30.23
CA ALA A 113 -3.85 -1.00 -29.77
C ALA A 113 -3.87 -1.10 -28.23
N GLU A 114 -2.75 -1.43 -27.59
CA GLU A 114 -2.64 -1.46 -26.13
C GLU A 114 -2.81 -0.09 -25.49
N MET A 115 -2.20 0.95 -26.07
CA MET A 115 -2.37 2.33 -25.59
C MET A 115 -3.84 2.75 -25.62
N ARG A 116 -4.57 2.44 -26.70
CA ARG A 116 -6.01 2.75 -26.79
C ARG A 116 -6.82 2.00 -25.73
N LYS A 117 -6.55 0.71 -25.54
CA LYS A 117 -7.20 -0.08 -24.46
C LYS A 117 -6.95 0.53 -23.09
N PHE A 118 -5.71 0.96 -22.82
CA PHE A 118 -5.35 1.61 -21.56
C PHE A 118 -6.09 2.94 -21.38
N ILE A 119 -6.14 3.79 -22.42
CA ILE A 119 -6.86 5.06 -22.38
C ILE A 119 -8.35 4.83 -22.14
N ASP A 120 -8.99 3.93 -22.89
CA ASP A 120 -10.41 3.63 -22.74
C ASP A 120 -10.75 3.09 -21.35
N LYS A 121 -9.89 2.22 -20.79
CA LYS A 121 -10.03 1.70 -19.43
C LYS A 121 -9.99 2.82 -18.39
N ASN A 122 -9.02 3.73 -18.47
CA ASN A 122 -8.88 4.82 -17.51
C ASN A 122 -9.94 5.93 -17.70
N LEU A 123 -10.45 6.13 -18.92
CA LEU A 123 -11.60 7.00 -19.16
C LEU A 123 -12.86 6.46 -18.50
N ARG A 124 -13.13 5.15 -18.62
CA ARG A 124 -14.29 4.51 -17.96
C ARG A 124 -14.21 4.58 -16.44
N ARG A 125 -13.02 4.41 -15.87
CA ARG A 125 -12.75 4.57 -14.43
C ARG A 125 -12.83 6.03 -13.95
N GLY A 126 -12.82 7.01 -14.85
CA GLY A 126 -12.81 8.43 -14.51
C GLY A 126 -11.45 8.95 -14.02
N PHE A 127 -10.37 8.17 -14.19
CA PHE A 127 -9.01 8.56 -13.77
C PHE A 127 -8.44 9.68 -14.64
N ILE A 128 -8.86 9.71 -15.90
CA ILE A 128 -8.48 10.73 -16.88
C ILE A 128 -9.74 11.29 -17.54
N ARG A 129 -9.62 12.51 -18.07
CA ARG A 129 -10.67 13.20 -18.84
C ARG A 129 -10.06 13.95 -20.00
N PRO A 130 -10.79 14.18 -21.10
CA PRO A 130 -10.32 15.02 -22.19
C PRO A 130 -9.94 16.43 -21.68
N GLY A 131 -8.69 16.80 -21.89
CA GLY A 131 -8.18 18.15 -21.59
C GLY A 131 -8.43 19.11 -22.76
N LYS A 132 -8.47 20.41 -22.46
CA LYS A 132 -8.45 21.46 -23.49
C LYS A 132 -7.01 21.87 -23.76
N ALA A 133 -6.72 22.15 -25.03
CA ALA A 133 -5.44 22.72 -25.47
C ALA A 133 -5.51 24.25 -25.50
#